data_AF-A0A0F8Z8K4-F1
#
_entry.id   AF-A0A0F8Z8K4-F1
#
_cell.length_a   1.000
_cell.length_b   1.000
_cell.length_c   1.000
_cell.angle_alpha   90.00
_cell.angle_beta   90.00
_cell.angle_gamma   90.00
#
_symmetry.space_group_name_H-M   'P 1'
#
loop_
_entity.id
_entity.type
_entity.pdbx_description
1 polymer ?
#
loop_
_entity_poly.entity_id
_entity_poly.type
_entity_poly.pdbx_seq_one_letter_code
_entity_poly.pdbx_strand_id
1 'polypeptide(L)'
;PLLKLADGVINTVQDLRILIKKDHIKDLIFEESDKPDLEAIDFLEKSQAGGFSIRSHEDFDWITSYPWVLQTHEMDDRYFFSSVSPRFRNICVKIRNAQNDMRGFIWLVQNGEKMSIPYVTLGKEAEPAASRIINYYMQTGRISYMTTYQSTLIEFFKPGPMLGTRNMIQNYFCTRDLIKQLPDLKSVQFQDGDGDVVFV
;
A
#
# COMPACT_ATOMS: atom_id res chain seq x y z
N PRO A 1 -20.06 -28.07 10.99
CA PRO A 1 -19.35 -28.40 12.26
C PRO A 1 -17.85 -28.66 12.05
N LEU A 2 -17.48 -29.58 11.15
CA LEU A 2 -16.08 -29.93 10.87
C LEU A 2 -15.27 -28.77 10.27
N LEU A 3 -15.85 -28.03 9.32
CA LEU A 3 -15.21 -26.87 8.68
C LEU A 3 -14.90 -25.77 9.70
N LYS A 4 -15.84 -25.45 10.60
CA LYS A 4 -15.63 -24.45 11.65
C LYS A 4 -14.51 -24.83 12.63
N LEU A 5 -14.35 -26.13 12.91
CA LEU A 5 -13.25 -26.64 13.75
C LEU A 5 -11.90 -26.54 13.01
N ALA A 6 -11.88 -26.92 11.72
CA ALA A 6 -10.68 -26.76 10.89
C ALA A 6 -10.26 -25.29 10.77
N ASP A 7 -11.22 -24.40 10.53
CA ASP A 7 -10.99 -22.94 10.50
C ASP A 7 -10.43 -22.44 11.84
N GLY A 8 -10.98 -22.91 12.97
CA GLY A 8 -10.48 -22.56 14.29
C GLY A 8 -9.02 -22.97 14.52
N VAL A 9 -8.64 -24.18 14.08
CA VAL A 9 -7.25 -24.67 14.17
C VAL A 9 -6.32 -23.86 13.28
N ILE A 10 -6.71 -23.62 12.02
CA ILE A 10 -5.93 -22.84 11.06
C ILE A 10 -5.71 -21.42 11.58
N ASN A 11 -6.76 -20.77 12.09
CA ASN A 11 -6.68 -19.42 12.66
C ASN A 11 -5.76 -19.38 13.89
N THR A 12 -5.84 -20.39 14.78
CA THR A 12 -4.97 -20.45 15.96
C THR A 12 -3.48 -20.59 15.58
N VAL A 13 -3.18 -21.46 14.61
CA VAL A 13 -1.80 -21.63 14.11
C VAL A 13 -1.30 -20.35 13.45
N GLN A 14 -2.16 -19.66 12.69
CA GLN A 14 -1.84 -18.39 12.07
C GLN A 14 -1.59 -17.30 13.13
N ASP A 15 -2.44 -17.18 14.16
CA ASP A 15 -2.29 -16.20 15.23
C ASP A 15 -0.98 -16.40 16.00
N LEU A 16 -0.59 -17.65 16.29
CA LEU A 16 0.71 -17.98 16.89
C LEU A 16 1.89 -17.56 15.98
N ARG A 17 1.77 -17.78 14.67
CA ARG A 17 2.79 -17.36 13.70
C ARG A 17 2.92 -15.83 13.64
N ILE A 18 1.80 -15.10 13.73
CA ILE A 18 1.76 -13.64 13.74
C ILE A 18 2.50 -13.10 14.97
N LEU A 19 2.27 -13.70 16.14
CA LEU A 19 2.97 -13.33 17.39
C LEU A 19 4.49 -13.45 17.26
N ILE A 20 4.99 -14.54 16.68
CA ILE A 20 6.44 -14.76 16.46
C ILE A 20 7.01 -13.74 15.47
N LYS A 21 6.27 -13.42 14.40
CA LYS A 21 6.71 -12.44 13.39
C LYS A 21 6.66 -11.00 13.89
N LYS A 22 5.81 -10.66 14.86
CA LYS A 22 5.77 -9.33 15.49
C LYS A 22 7.09 -8.97 16.18
N ASP A 23 7.83 -9.94 16.68
CA ASP A 23 9.17 -9.69 17.24
C ASP A 23 10.20 -9.33 16.16
N HIS A 24 9.97 -9.74 14.91
CA HIS A 24 10.83 -9.47 13.76
C HIS A 24 10.52 -8.12 13.09
N ILE A 25 9.86 -7.16 13.74
CA ILE A 25 9.86 -5.77 13.26
C ILE A 25 10.58 -4.82 14.23
N LYS A 26 10.92 -5.30 15.43
CA LYS A 26 11.54 -4.50 16.48
C LYS A 26 12.98 -4.08 16.15
N ASP A 27 13.63 -4.81 15.25
CA ASP A 27 14.96 -4.52 14.72
C ASP A 27 14.95 -3.53 13.55
N LEU A 28 13.77 -3.13 13.06
CA LEU A 28 13.62 -2.17 11.96
C LEU A 28 13.51 -0.75 12.50
N ILE A 29 14.13 0.21 11.81
CA ILE A 29 13.99 1.64 12.09
C ILE A 29 12.96 2.20 11.11
N PHE A 30 11.75 2.46 11.59
CA PHE A 30 10.70 3.07 10.80
C PHE A 30 9.79 3.97 11.63
N GLU A 31 9.18 4.95 10.97
CA GLU A 31 8.21 5.88 11.54
C GLU A 31 6.85 5.66 10.87
N GLU A 32 5.78 5.71 11.65
CA GLU A 32 4.40 5.57 11.18
C GLU A 32 3.65 6.91 11.35
N SER A 33 2.90 7.30 10.33
CA SER A 33 1.94 8.41 10.36
C SER A 33 0.65 8.02 9.63
N ASP A 34 -0.40 8.79 9.83
CA ASP A 34 -1.68 8.66 9.12
C ASP A 34 -1.69 9.39 7.76
N LYS A 35 -0.75 10.32 7.56
CA LYS A 35 -0.57 11.04 6.29
C LYS A 35 0.91 11.18 5.90
N PRO A 36 1.23 11.29 4.60
CA PRO A 36 2.58 11.61 4.16
C PRO A 36 2.99 12.98 4.70
N ASP A 37 4.21 13.10 5.22
CA ASP A 37 4.78 14.39 5.62
C ASP A 37 5.65 14.97 4.50
N LEU A 38 6.15 16.19 4.71
CA LEU A 38 7.00 16.89 3.73
C LEU A 38 8.23 16.07 3.33
N GLU A 39 8.89 15.37 4.27
CA GLU A 39 10.05 14.54 3.97
C GLU A 39 9.69 13.35 3.06
N ALA A 40 8.57 12.67 3.36
CA ALA A 40 8.04 11.59 2.54
C ALA A 40 7.68 12.05 1.13
N ILE A 41 7.02 13.20 1.02
CA ILE A 41 6.58 13.79 -0.26
C ILE A 41 7.80 14.19 -1.08
N ASP A 42 8.77 14.89 -0.49
CA ASP A 42 10.03 15.27 -1.17
C ASP A 42 10.77 14.04 -1.71
N PHE A 43 10.74 12.92 -0.99
CA PHE A 43 11.38 11.67 -1.41
C PHE A 43 10.62 10.98 -2.54
N LEU A 44 9.29 10.96 -2.46
CA LEU A 44 8.43 10.50 -3.56
C LEU A 44 8.68 11.32 -4.83
N GLU A 45 8.63 12.65 -4.73
CA GLU A 45 8.85 13.57 -5.85
C GLU A 45 10.23 13.35 -6.49
N LYS A 46 11.30 13.23 -5.68
CA LYS A 46 12.65 12.94 -6.19
C LYS A 46 12.74 11.61 -6.92
N SER A 47 12.07 10.58 -6.42
CA SER A 47 12.06 9.26 -7.04
C SER A 47 11.24 9.21 -8.33
N GLN A 48 10.25 10.09 -8.44
CA GLN A 48 9.37 10.25 -9.60
C GLN A 48 9.82 11.38 -10.52
N ALA A 49 11.02 11.93 -10.33
CA ALA A 49 11.54 13.01 -11.16
C ALA A 49 11.61 12.56 -12.64
N GLY A 50 10.65 13.02 -13.45
CA GLY A 50 10.46 12.61 -14.85
C GLY A 50 9.30 11.65 -15.12
N GLY A 51 8.53 11.28 -14.09
CA GLY A 51 7.28 10.54 -14.18
C GLY A 51 6.09 11.41 -14.62
N PHE A 52 4.98 10.77 -14.97
CA PHE A 52 3.78 11.44 -15.50
C PHE A 52 2.83 11.98 -14.42
N SER A 53 2.96 11.48 -13.19
CA SER A 53 2.03 11.69 -12.09
C SER A 53 2.78 12.17 -10.85
N ILE A 54 3.48 13.29 -10.98
CA ILE A 54 4.12 13.94 -9.83
C ILE A 54 3.04 14.74 -9.11
N ARG A 55 2.73 14.33 -7.88
CA ARG A 55 1.79 15.02 -7.00
C ARG A 55 2.53 15.93 -6.04
N SER A 56 2.01 17.12 -5.82
CA SER A 56 2.56 18.05 -4.83
C SER A 56 2.09 17.74 -3.42
N HIS A 57 2.64 18.44 -2.44
CA HIS A 57 2.15 18.38 -1.06
C HIS A 57 0.66 18.71 -0.94
N GLU A 58 0.17 19.72 -1.68
CA GLU A 58 -1.24 20.09 -1.67
C GLU A 58 -2.14 18.97 -2.18
N ASP A 59 -1.68 18.18 -3.16
CA ASP A 59 -2.43 17.02 -3.66
C ASP A 59 -2.56 15.94 -2.58
N PHE A 60 -1.48 15.62 -1.88
CA PHE A 60 -1.48 14.63 -0.79
C PHE A 60 -2.33 15.09 0.41
N ASP A 61 -2.25 16.37 0.77
CA ASP A 61 -3.11 16.96 1.79
C ASP A 61 -4.58 16.89 1.37
N TRP A 62 -4.90 17.18 0.10
CA TRP A 62 -6.26 17.07 -0.42
C TRP A 62 -6.77 15.63 -0.37
N ILE A 63 -5.98 14.65 -0.84
CA ILE A 63 -6.36 13.23 -0.82
C ILE A 63 -6.65 12.75 0.61
N THR A 64 -5.76 13.06 1.55
CA THR A 64 -5.87 12.58 2.93
C THR A 64 -6.96 13.32 3.71
N SER A 65 -7.25 14.57 3.38
CA SER A 65 -8.30 15.36 4.04
C SER A 65 -9.71 15.07 3.50
N TYR A 66 -9.82 14.61 2.26
CA TYR A 66 -11.11 14.37 1.60
C TYR A 66 -11.22 12.95 1.00
N PRO A 67 -11.04 11.88 1.80
CA PRO A 67 -11.19 10.51 1.30
C PRO A 67 -12.64 10.24 0.90
N TRP A 68 -12.84 9.38 -0.10
CA TRP A 68 -14.17 8.98 -0.56
C TRP A 68 -14.79 7.89 0.31
N VAL A 69 -13.98 7.25 1.16
CA VAL A 69 -14.41 6.26 2.15
C VAL A 69 -14.23 6.82 3.54
N LEU A 70 -15.32 6.92 4.29
CA LEU A 70 -15.31 7.37 5.68
C LEU A 70 -15.21 6.18 6.63
N GLN A 71 -14.41 6.32 7.67
CA GLN A 71 -14.33 5.33 8.74
C GLN A 71 -15.55 5.41 9.66
N THR A 72 -16.66 4.82 9.26
CA THR A 72 -17.89 4.76 10.05
C THR A 72 -18.65 3.46 9.81
N HIS A 73 -19.55 3.14 10.74
CA HIS A 73 -20.51 2.04 10.61
C HIS A 73 -21.84 2.50 10.00
N GLU A 74 -22.08 3.82 9.97
CA GLU A 74 -23.34 4.40 9.51
C GLU A 74 -23.22 4.76 8.03
N MET A 75 -23.99 4.08 7.17
CA MET A 75 -24.12 4.48 5.77
C MET A 75 -24.92 5.77 5.67
N ASP A 76 -24.45 6.66 4.81
CA ASP A 76 -25.24 7.82 4.37
C ASP A 76 -26.18 7.36 3.25
N ASP A 77 -27.49 7.42 3.51
CA ASP A 77 -28.55 7.01 2.56
C ASP A 77 -28.52 7.77 1.22
N ARG A 78 -27.75 8.87 1.14
CA ARG A 78 -27.59 9.67 -0.08
C ARG A 78 -26.63 9.04 -1.11
N TYR A 79 -25.80 8.08 -0.70
CA TYR A 79 -24.77 7.47 -1.55
C TYR A 79 -25.02 5.99 -1.80
N PHE A 80 -25.13 5.60 -3.08
CA PHE A 80 -25.39 4.22 -3.50
C PHE A 80 -24.12 3.36 -3.66
N PHE A 81 -22.94 3.92 -3.44
CA PHE A 81 -21.66 3.23 -3.49
C PHE A 81 -21.06 3.12 -2.08
N SER A 82 -20.04 2.26 -1.89
CA SER A 82 -19.35 2.06 -0.62
C SER A 82 -18.63 3.34 -0.17
N SER A 83 -19.37 4.25 0.44
CA SER A 83 -18.89 5.52 0.99
C SER A 83 -18.37 5.38 2.42
N VAL A 84 -18.52 4.20 3.03
CA VAL A 84 -18.16 3.94 4.42
C VAL A 84 -17.52 2.57 4.59
N SER A 85 -16.55 2.48 5.49
CA SER A 85 -15.92 1.22 5.88
C SER A 85 -15.56 1.27 7.37
N PRO A 86 -16.02 0.30 8.19
CA PRO A 86 -15.69 0.25 9.61
C PRO A 86 -14.18 0.24 9.91
N ARG A 87 -13.40 -0.30 8.98
CA ARG A 87 -11.93 -0.42 9.07
C ARG A 87 -11.31 0.29 7.88
N PHE A 88 -11.32 1.61 7.91
CA PHE A 88 -10.58 2.43 6.95
C PHE A 88 -9.39 3.09 7.63
N ARG A 89 -8.18 2.91 7.12
CA ARG A 89 -6.97 3.48 7.71
C ARG A 89 -5.91 3.78 6.68
N ASN A 90 -5.36 5.00 6.75
CA ASN A 90 -4.12 5.37 6.08
C ASN A 90 -2.94 5.07 7.00
N ILE A 91 -1.92 4.39 6.47
CA ILE A 91 -0.71 4.03 7.19
C ILE A 91 0.47 4.41 6.30
N CYS A 92 1.09 5.54 6.61
CA CYS A 92 2.28 6.04 5.95
C CYS A 92 3.50 5.60 6.75
N VAL A 93 4.46 4.97 6.09
CA VAL A 93 5.63 4.38 6.74
C VAL A 93 6.90 4.91 6.09
N LYS A 94 7.73 5.57 6.89
CA LYS A 94 9.09 5.98 6.51
C LYS A 94 10.09 4.95 7.04
N ILE A 95 10.87 4.33 6.16
CA ILE A 95 11.93 3.37 6.51
C ILE A 95 13.25 4.14 6.54
N ARG A 96 14.01 3.99 7.63
CA ARG A 96 15.29 4.68 7.82
C ARG A 96 16.46 3.71 7.94
N ASN A 97 17.66 4.20 7.63
CA ASN A 97 18.91 3.50 7.95
C ASN A 97 19.39 3.84 9.38
N ALA A 98 20.53 3.27 9.78
CA ALA A 98 21.15 3.55 11.09
C ALA A 98 21.63 5.00 11.25
N GLN A 99 21.80 5.74 10.17
CA GLN A 99 22.18 7.15 10.15
C GLN A 99 20.95 8.09 10.20
N ASN A 100 19.74 7.53 10.33
CA ASN A 100 18.47 8.24 10.31
C ASN A 100 18.06 8.83 8.94
N ASP A 101 18.75 8.47 7.86
CA ASP A 101 18.34 8.84 6.50
C ASP A 101 17.14 8.00 6.08
N MET A 102 16.13 8.62 5.47
CA MET A 102 15.03 7.89 4.87
C MET A 102 15.48 7.13 3.61
N ARG A 103 15.28 5.81 3.63
CA ARG A 103 15.63 4.89 2.53
C ARG A 103 14.43 4.29 1.85
N GLY A 104 13.23 4.48 2.40
CA GLY A 104 12.00 4.05 1.76
C GLY A 104 10.78 4.74 2.34
N PHE A 105 9.74 4.81 1.52
CA PHE A 105 8.43 5.28 1.89
C PHE A 105 7.37 4.31 1.35
N ILE A 106 6.37 4.01 2.18
CA ILE A 106 5.24 3.15 1.82
C ILE A 106 3.97 3.80 2.35
N TRP A 107 2.98 3.99 1.49
CA TRP A 107 1.62 4.34 1.90
C TRP A 107 0.74 3.11 1.72
N LEU A 108 0.22 2.60 2.83
CA LEU A 108 -0.78 1.54 2.86
C LEU A 108 -2.15 2.13 3.14
N VAL A 109 -3.16 1.68 2.40
CA VAL A 109 -4.56 1.97 2.68
C VAL A 109 -5.26 0.67 3.02
N GLN A 110 -5.74 0.58 4.26
CA GLN A 110 -6.60 -0.51 4.70
C GLN A 110 -8.06 -0.11 4.48
N ASN A 111 -8.81 -0.98 3.81
CA ASN A 111 -10.26 -0.85 3.67
C ASN A 111 -10.92 -2.23 3.95
N GLY A 112 -11.45 -2.39 5.15
CA GLY A 112 -11.97 -3.68 5.64
C GLY A 112 -10.85 -4.72 5.78
N GLU A 113 -10.94 -5.76 4.96
CA GLU A 113 -9.96 -6.85 4.85
C GLU A 113 -9.09 -6.72 3.59
N LYS A 114 -9.22 -5.62 2.85
CA LYS A 114 -8.39 -5.29 1.70
C LYS A 114 -7.29 -4.33 2.12
N MET A 115 -6.12 -4.49 1.53
CA MET A 115 -5.05 -3.49 1.56
C MET A 115 -4.65 -3.10 0.14
N SER A 116 -4.46 -1.82 -0.11
CA SER A 116 -3.80 -1.27 -1.30
C SER A 116 -2.52 -0.54 -0.89
N ILE A 117 -1.62 -0.37 -1.86
CA ILE A 117 -0.38 0.38 -1.67
C ILE A 117 -0.34 1.49 -2.71
N PRO A 118 -1.05 2.62 -2.49
CA PRO A 118 -1.16 3.64 -3.53
C PRO A 118 0.19 4.23 -3.93
N TYR A 119 1.10 4.40 -2.97
CA TYR A 119 2.42 4.97 -3.21
C TYR A 119 3.49 4.14 -2.50
N VAL A 120 4.56 3.83 -3.23
CA VAL A 120 5.74 3.17 -2.68
C VAL A 120 7.00 3.64 -3.39
N THR A 121 8.05 3.86 -2.62
CA THR A 121 9.39 4.16 -3.14
C THR A 121 10.40 3.56 -2.21
N LEU A 122 11.28 2.72 -2.74
CA LEU A 122 12.24 1.95 -1.95
C LEU A 122 13.64 2.08 -2.54
N GLY A 123 14.61 2.47 -1.73
CA GLY A 123 16.01 2.15 -1.98
C GLY A 123 16.23 0.65 -1.82
N LYS A 124 17.23 0.09 -2.53
CA LYS A 124 17.53 -1.35 -2.53
C LYS A 124 17.74 -1.91 -1.13
N GLU A 125 18.33 -1.11 -0.24
CA GLU A 125 18.58 -1.44 1.16
C GLU A 125 17.30 -1.50 2.01
N ALA A 126 16.24 -0.81 1.61
CA ALA A 126 14.97 -0.75 2.34
C ALA A 126 14.01 -1.88 1.93
N GLU A 127 14.27 -2.56 0.81
CA GLU A 127 13.42 -3.63 0.27
C GLU A 127 13.10 -4.76 1.28
N PRO A 128 14.09 -5.33 2.02
CA PRO A 128 13.78 -6.38 2.99
C PRO A 128 12.95 -5.87 4.17
N ALA A 129 13.19 -4.63 4.61
CA ALA A 129 12.42 -3.99 5.67
C ALA A 129 10.98 -3.74 5.23
N ALA A 130 10.78 -3.23 4.01
CA ALA A 130 9.47 -2.99 3.41
C ALA A 130 8.62 -4.25 3.36
N SER A 131 9.18 -5.38 2.89
CA SER A 131 8.46 -6.64 2.86
C SER A 131 8.01 -7.10 4.25
N ARG A 132 8.87 -6.96 5.26
CA ARG A 132 8.54 -7.31 6.66
C ARG A 132 7.44 -6.41 7.22
N ILE A 133 7.52 -5.11 6.97
CA ILE A 133 6.55 -4.10 7.40
C ILE A 133 5.18 -4.34 6.76
N ILE A 134 5.12 -4.52 5.43
CA ILE A 134 3.86 -4.82 4.73
C ILE A 134 3.25 -6.11 5.28
N ASN A 135 4.05 -7.17 5.43
CA ASN A 135 3.58 -8.43 6.02
C ASN A 135 3.04 -8.24 7.44
N TYR A 136 3.66 -7.37 8.24
CA TYR A 136 3.21 -7.05 9.59
C TYR A 136 1.84 -6.37 9.57
N TYR A 137 1.63 -5.35 8.74
CA TYR A 137 0.32 -4.69 8.64
C TYR A 137 -0.75 -5.59 8.03
N MET A 138 -0.40 -6.44 7.05
CA MET A 138 -1.33 -7.43 6.53
C MET A 138 -1.82 -8.38 7.61
N GLN A 139 -0.92 -8.88 8.46
CA GLN A 139 -1.24 -9.82 9.52
C GLN A 139 -2.01 -9.17 10.66
N THR A 140 -1.52 -8.05 11.18
CA THR A 140 -2.13 -7.35 12.32
C THR A 140 -3.45 -6.68 11.95
N GLY A 141 -3.58 -6.20 10.71
CA GLY A 141 -4.81 -5.64 10.15
C GLY A 141 -5.86 -6.69 9.77
N ARG A 142 -5.53 -7.99 9.85
CA ARG A 142 -6.36 -9.11 9.36
C ARG A 142 -6.79 -8.90 7.91
N ILE A 143 -5.80 -8.62 7.06
CA ILE A 143 -5.98 -8.40 5.64
C ILE A 143 -6.07 -9.76 4.94
N SER A 144 -7.16 -9.96 4.22
CA SER A 144 -7.45 -11.16 3.43
C SER A 144 -6.76 -11.12 2.07
N TYR A 145 -6.61 -9.93 1.47
CA TYR A 145 -5.90 -9.77 0.21
C TYR A 145 -5.33 -8.37 0.03
N MET A 146 -4.27 -8.28 -0.78
CA MET A 146 -3.64 -7.04 -1.19
C MET A 146 -3.55 -6.98 -2.70
N THR A 147 -3.70 -5.79 -3.28
CA THR A 147 -3.49 -5.55 -4.70
C THR A 147 -2.34 -4.59 -4.88
N THR A 148 -1.38 -4.94 -5.74
CA THR A 148 -0.34 -4.01 -6.18
C THR A 148 0.09 -4.30 -7.62
N TYR A 149 0.46 -3.25 -8.35
CA TYR A 149 1.05 -3.34 -9.69
C TYR A 149 2.55 -2.96 -9.68
N GLN A 150 3.08 -2.64 -8.51
CA GLN A 150 4.47 -2.23 -8.33
C GLN A 150 5.40 -3.44 -8.45
N SER A 151 6.23 -3.45 -9.49
CA SER A 151 7.11 -4.58 -9.83
C SER A 151 8.05 -4.95 -8.69
N THR A 152 8.61 -3.95 -8.00
CA THR A 152 9.49 -4.15 -6.83
C THR A 152 8.79 -4.96 -5.73
N LEU A 153 7.51 -4.67 -5.45
CA LEU A 153 6.75 -5.39 -4.44
C LEU A 153 6.36 -6.80 -4.89
N ILE A 154 6.01 -6.97 -6.16
CA ILE A 154 5.63 -8.28 -6.73
C ILE A 154 6.77 -9.31 -6.54
N GLU A 155 8.02 -8.88 -6.67
CA GLU A 155 9.19 -9.75 -6.48
C GLU A 155 9.34 -10.25 -5.03
N PHE A 156 8.87 -9.47 -4.03
CA PHE A 156 8.92 -9.86 -2.62
C PHE A 156 7.84 -10.88 -2.24
N PHE A 157 6.65 -10.78 -2.84
CA PHE A 157 5.49 -11.61 -2.49
C PHE A 157 5.40 -12.84 -3.39
N LYS A 158 6.31 -13.79 -3.17
CA LYS A 158 6.24 -15.10 -3.83
C LYS A 158 5.10 -15.94 -3.25
N PRO A 159 4.33 -16.66 -4.08
CA PRO A 159 3.26 -17.52 -3.61
C PRO A 159 3.82 -18.60 -2.68
N GLY A 160 3.04 -18.97 -1.67
CA GLY A 160 3.38 -20.00 -0.70
C GLY A 160 2.12 -20.73 -0.21
N PRO A 161 2.26 -21.71 0.69
CA PRO A 161 1.14 -22.56 1.12
C PRO A 161 -0.07 -21.81 1.68
N MET A 162 0.14 -20.59 2.18
CA MET A 162 -0.87 -19.74 2.80
C MET A 162 -0.99 -18.35 2.12
N LEU A 163 -0.30 -18.15 0.99
CA LEU A 163 -0.34 -16.90 0.23
C LEU A 163 -0.58 -17.25 -1.24
N GLY A 164 -1.83 -17.08 -1.67
CA GLY A 164 -2.21 -17.16 -3.07
C GLY A 164 -1.84 -15.89 -3.81
N THR A 165 -1.53 -16.00 -5.09
CA THR A 165 -1.35 -14.86 -6.00
C THR A 165 -2.31 -15.00 -7.17
N ARG A 166 -2.81 -13.87 -7.66
CA ARG A 166 -3.67 -13.80 -8.85
C ARG A 166 -3.17 -12.68 -9.74
N ASN A 167 -2.91 -13.00 -11.00
CA ASN A 167 -2.52 -11.99 -11.97
C ASN A 167 -3.73 -11.10 -12.31
N MET A 168 -3.53 -9.79 -12.24
CA MET A 168 -4.47 -8.77 -12.66
C MET A 168 -3.78 -7.84 -13.63
N ILE A 169 -4.48 -7.44 -14.69
CA ILE A 169 -3.94 -6.56 -15.73
C ILE A 169 -4.59 -5.19 -15.58
N GLN A 170 -3.78 -4.14 -15.49
CA GLN A 170 -4.21 -2.76 -15.58
C GLN A 170 -3.78 -2.20 -16.94
N ASN A 171 -4.76 -1.82 -17.76
CA ASN A 171 -4.50 -1.23 -19.07
C ASN A 171 -4.55 0.29 -18.97
N TYR A 172 -3.53 0.95 -19.52
CA TYR A 172 -3.49 2.40 -19.66
C TYR A 172 -3.80 2.78 -21.10
N PHE A 173 -4.63 3.80 -21.28
CA PHE A 173 -5.05 4.27 -22.61
C PHE A 173 -4.57 5.71 -22.82
N CYS A 174 -4.03 5.97 -23.99
CA CYS A 174 -3.63 7.32 -24.42
C CYS A 174 -4.04 7.56 -25.87
N THR A 175 -4.11 8.82 -26.27
CA THR A 175 -4.35 9.18 -27.67
C THR A 175 -3.12 8.88 -28.53
N ARG A 176 -3.34 8.67 -29.84
CA ARG A 176 -2.25 8.45 -30.81
C ARG A 176 -1.29 9.63 -30.94
N ASP A 177 -1.68 10.82 -30.50
CA ASP A 177 -0.82 11.99 -30.52
C ASP A 177 -0.04 12.13 -29.22
N LEU A 178 -0.64 11.78 -28.08
CA LEU A 178 0.06 11.76 -26.81
C LEU A 178 1.20 10.73 -26.83
N ILE A 179 0.96 9.52 -27.36
CA ILE A 179 1.97 8.45 -27.41
C ILE A 179 3.27 8.86 -28.14
N LYS A 180 3.20 9.81 -29.08
CA LYS A 180 4.37 10.34 -29.82
C LYS A 180 5.19 11.32 -29.00
N GLN A 181 4.59 11.90 -27.95
CA GLN A 181 5.21 12.88 -27.06
C GLN A 181 5.72 12.23 -25.77
N LEU A 182 5.31 10.98 -25.48
CA LEU A 182 5.81 10.24 -24.34
C LEU A 182 7.30 9.89 -24.56
N PRO A 183 8.10 9.84 -23.47
CA PRO A 183 9.40 9.19 -23.52
C PRO A 183 9.23 7.69 -23.84
N ASP A 184 10.32 6.93 -23.85
CA ASP A 184 10.22 5.47 -23.99
C ASP A 184 9.14 4.93 -23.03
N LEU A 185 8.16 4.21 -23.57
CA LEU A 185 7.03 3.68 -22.79
C LEU A 185 7.51 2.81 -21.63
N LYS A 186 8.70 2.22 -21.75
CA LYS A 186 9.33 1.42 -20.69
C LYS A 186 9.85 2.24 -19.51
N SER A 187 10.11 3.53 -19.70
CA SER A 187 10.54 4.42 -18.63
C SER A 187 9.37 5.10 -17.92
N VAL A 188 8.15 4.97 -18.44
CA VAL A 188 6.94 5.47 -17.80
C VAL A 188 6.61 4.57 -16.62
N GLN A 189 6.67 5.12 -15.41
CA GLN A 189 6.24 4.44 -14.19
C GLN A 189 4.97 5.07 -13.68
N PHE A 190 4.01 4.22 -13.30
CA PHE A 190 2.77 4.61 -12.64
C PHE A 190 2.78 4.09 -11.21
N GLN A 191 2.29 4.89 -10.29
CA GLN A 191 1.95 4.45 -8.95
C GLN A 191 0.52 3.90 -8.93
N ASP A 192 0.25 2.98 -8.02
CA ASP A 192 -1.08 2.36 -7.93
C ASP A 192 -2.15 3.39 -7.52
N GLY A 193 -1.75 4.48 -6.86
CA GLY A 193 -2.58 5.62 -6.46
C GLY A 193 -2.73 6.72 -7.52
N ASP A 194 -2.14 6.56 -8.71
CA ASP A 194 -2.32 7.54 -9.77
C ASP A 194 -3.78 7.55 -10.26
N GLY A 195 -4.32 8.76 -10.47
CA GLY A 195 -5.73 8.98 -10.76
C GLY A 195 -6.58 9.15 -9.51
N ASP A 196 -7.77 8.57 -9.50
CA ASP A 196 -8.80 8.75 -8.46
C ASP A 196 -8.86 7.60 -7.46
N VAL A 197 -8.18 6.49 -7.72
CA VAL A 197 -8.23 5.29 -6.87
C VAL A 197 -7.60 5.49 -5.48
N VAL A 198 -6.73 6.49 -5.32
CA VAL A 198 -6.07 6.83 -4.04
C VAL A 198 -7.07 7.33 -2.98
N PHE A 199 -8.25 7.77 -3.38
CA PHE A 199 -9.27 8.26 -2.45
C PHE A 199 -10.06 7.13 -1.74
N VAL A 200 -9.79 5.85 -2.04
CA VAL A 200 -10.63 4.67 -1.69
C VAL A 200 -9.88 3.60 -0.89
#